data_AF-A0A4Y8R6X2-F1
#
_entry.id   AF-A0A4Y8R6X2-F1
#
_cell.length_a   1.000
_cell.length_b   1.000
_cell.length_c   1.000
_cell.angle_alpha   90.00
_cell.angle_beta   90.00
_cell.angle_gamma   90.00
#
_symmetry.space_group_name_H-M   'P 1'
#
loop_
_entity.id
_entity.type
_entity.pdbx_description
1 polymer ?
#
loop_
_entity_poly.entity_id
_entity_poly.type
_entity_poly.pdbx_seq_one_letter_code
_entity_poly.pdbx_strand_id
1 'polypeptide(L)'
;MTTSTEAAGQDAEFDPFAGIEDEPISDTEHTRATLLEQARRGFVRIRKDFVQRETKPRPSVLAELVTGRKEVALDLLLSVHALQPILPGSPLSVRTWARLLGPEVTERSVRGAMGFLQDRGLLDVQGRKGMPEFVLKRENGDGEPWNPEPEEDPAARGRGFFTLPFDYWTAGAIDALSLPGKAMLLVILRDTQDPKGKLTFVMANERAQEFYGFSERTAERGYLELRRTGLLREKVKLVPDARHPLGRREEWHRALAYPYSTDHREALRKAARAARDAIVPAGPASSA
;
A
#
# COMPACT_ATOMS: atom_id res chain seq x y z
N MET A 1 -77.82 -34.09 -16.00
CA MET A 1 -76.81 -33.08 -16.37
C MET A 1 -76.58 -32.21 -15.15
N THR A 2 -75.55 -32.55 -14.37
CA THR A 2 -74.96 -31.62 -13.41
C THR A 2 -73.51 -32.07 -13.25
N THR A 3 -72.64 -31.15 -13.59
CA THR A 3 -71.22 -31.31 -13.89
C THR A 3 -70.41 -31.66 -12.65
N SER A 4 -69.66 -32.75 -12.75
CA SER A 4 -68.43 -32.96 -11.98
C SER A 4 -67.46 -31.83 -12.32
N THR A 5 -67.07 -31.02 -11.32
CA THR A 5 -65.91 -30.14 -11.43
C THR A 5 -64.79 -30.80 -10.65
N GLU A 6 -63.86 -31.32 -11.43
CA GLU A 6 -62.63 -32.01 -11.04
C GLU A 6 -61.59 -31.00 -10.51
N ALA A 7 -60.67 -31.54 -9.73
CA ALA A 7 -59.71 -30.87 -8.87
C ALA A 7 -58.68 -29.96 -9.59
N ALA A 8 -58.18 -28.98 -8.85
CA ALA A 8 -56.75 -28.63 -8.83
C ALA A 8 -56.48 -27.67 -7.65
N GLY A 9 -56.51 -28.20 -6.42
CA GLY A 9 -55.68 -27.63 -5.36
C GLY A 9 -54.25 -27.95 -5.72
N GLN A 10 -53.56 -27.03 -6.39
CA GLN A 10 -52.10 -27.05 -6.42
C GLN A 10 -51.67 -26.73 -5.00
N ASP A 11 -51.40 -27.77 -4.21
CA ASP A 11 -50.47 -27.66 -3.09
C ASP A 11 -49.18 -27.09 -3.70
N ALA A 12 -49.00 -25.78 -3.57
CA ALA A 12 -47.76 -25.12 -3.95
C ALA A 12 -46.68 -25.75 -3.07
N GLU A 13 -45.96 -26.71 -3.65
CA GLU A 13 -44.86 -27.42 -3.02
C GLU A 13 -43.91 -26.36 -2.45
N PHE A 14 -43.81 -26.33 -1.11
CA PHE A 14 -42.95 -25.38 -0.41
C PHE A 14 -41.52 -25.61 -0.87
N ASP A 15 -41.00 -24.73 -1.71
CA ASP A 15 -39.60 -24.74 -2.12
C ASP A 15 -38.77 -24.02 -1.04
N PRO A 16 -37.99 -24.75 -0.21
CA PRO A 16 -37.17 -24.14 0.81
C PRO A 16 -36.02 -23.29 0.25
N PHE A 17 -35.80 -23.32 -1.07
CA PHE A 17 -34.79 -22.55 -1.78
C PHE A 17 -35.36 -21.33 -2.52
N ALA A 18 -36.68 -21.13 -2.48
CA ALA A 18 -37.31 -19.94 -3.05
C ALA A 18 -36.79 -18.68 -2.34
N GLY A 19 -36.10 -17.81 -3.10
CA GLY A 19 -35.48 -16.58 -2.60
C GLY A 19 -33.99 -16.70 -2.26
N ILE A 20 -33.37 -17.87 -2.46
CA ILE A 20 -31.90 -17.97 -2.47
C ILE A 20 -31.44 -17.56 -3.87
N GLU A 21 -31.01 -16.31 -4.00
CA GLU A 21 -30.43 -15.76 -5.21
C GLU A 21 -28.90 -15.70 -5.12
N ASP A 22 -28.23 -15.85 -6.25
CA ASP A 22 -26.77 -15.65 -6.33
C ASP A 22 -26.42 -14.21 -5.95
N GLU A 23 -25.54 -14.04 -4.97
CA GLU A 23 -24.97 -12.73 -4.68
C GLU A 23 -24.11 -12.25 -5.87
N PRO A 24 -24.04 -10.93 -6.12
CA PRO A 24 -23.27 -10.40 -7.23
C PRO A 24 -21.79 -10.83 -7.15
N ILE A 25 -21.21 -11.15 -8.32
CA ILE A 25 -19.80 -11.52 -8.42
C ILE A 25 -18.96 -10.39 -7.82
N SER A 26 -18.14 -10.73 -6.82
CA SER A 26 -17.26 -9.77 -6.19
C SER A 26 -16.27 -9.19 -7.22
N ASP A 27 -16.38 -7.88 -7.46
CA ASP A 27 -15.50 -7.11 -8.33
C ASP A 27 -14.22 -6.66 -7.59
N THR A 28 -13.40 -5.84 -8.25
CA THR A 28 -12.13 -5.33 -7.67
C THR A 28 -12.35 -4.48 -6.42
N GLU A 29 -13.32 -3.55 -6.45
CA GLU A 29 -13.59 -2.64 -5.34
C GLU A 29 -14.09 -3.41 -4.11
N HIS A 30 -15.07 -4.29 -4.30
CA HIS A 30 -15.59 -5.15 -3.25
C HIS A 30 -14.51 -6.10 -2.71
N THR A 31 -13.67 -6.67 -3.58
CA THR A 31 -12.54 -7.53 -3.14
C THR A 31 -11.59 -6.77 -2.23
N ARG A 32 -11.22 -5.54 -2.60
CA ARG A 32 -10.31 -4.69 -1.80
C ARG A 32 -10.94 -4.33 -0.46
N ALA A 33 -12.19 -3.85 -0.48
CA ALA A 33 -12.91 -3.45 0.72
C ALA A 33 -12.98 -4.61 1.74
N THR A 34 -13.48 -5.76 1.31
CA THR A 34 -13.65 -6.94 2.17
C THR A 34 -12.33 -7.44 2.76
N LEU A 35 -11.29 -7.60 1.95
CA LEU A 35 -10.00 -8.11 2.44
C LEU A 35 -9.28 -7.13 3.37
N LEU A 36 -9.34 -5.82 3.08
CA LEU A 36 -8.68 -4.80 3.91
C LEU A 36 -9.45 -4.53 5.20
N GLU A 37 -10.78 -4.64 5.19
CA GLU A 37 -11.58 -4.60 6.40
C GLU A 37 -11.21 -5.76 7.35
N GLN A 38 -11.08 -6.97 6.81
CA GLN A 38 -10.65 -8.15 7.58
C GLN A 38 -9.25 -7.98 8.19
N ALA A 39 -8.34 -7.27 7.52
CA ALA A 39 -7.01 -7.00 8.04
C ALA A 39 -7.01 -6.07 9.27
N ARG A 40 -8.09 -5.31 9.54
CA ARG A 40 -8.36 -4.50 10.75
C ARG A 40 -7.25 -3.53 11.20
N ARG A 41 -6.32 -3.15 10.32
CA ARG A 41 -5.20 -2.24 10.65
C ARG A 41 -5.39 -0.80 10.17
N GLY A 42 -6.18 -0.59 9.12
CA GLY A 42 -6.39 0.74 8.50
C GLY A 42 -5.18 1.30 7.74
N PHE A 43 -4.01 0.67 7.86
CA PHE A 43 -2.79 1.05 7.14
C PHE A 43 -1.79 -0.11 7.09
N VAL A 44 -0.85 0.00 6.15
CA VAL A 44 0.34 -0.83 6.08
C VAL A 44 1.58 -0.05 6.53
N ARG A 45 2.55 -0.77 7.11
CA ARG A 45 3.88 -0.25 7.45
C ARG A 45 4.89 -0.77 6.45
N ILE A 46 5.66 0.13 5.85
CA ILE A 46 6.74 -0.18 4.92
C ILE A 46 8.02 0.47 5.45
N ARG A 47 9.15 -0.22 5.38
CA ARG A 47 10.42 0.35 5.84
C ARG A 47 10.84 1.56 5.01
N LYS A 48 11.43 2.57 5.64
CA LYS A 48 11.89 3.77 4.91
C LYS A 48 13.02 3.47 3.92
N ASP A 49 13.81 2.43 4.19
CA ASP A 49 14.92 2.00 3.32
C ASP A 49 14.43 1.24 2.06
N PHE A 50 13.14 0.92 1.93
CA PHE A 50 12.52 0.54 0.65
C PHE A 50 12.63 1.66 -0.39
N VAL A 51 12.41 2.90 0.07
CA VAL A 51 12.39 4.10 -0.77
C VAL A 51 13.79 4.66 -0.95
N GLN A 52 14.54 4.79 0.14
CA GLN A 52 15.86 5.42 0.13
C GLN A 52 16.71 4.94 1.33
N ARG A 53 17.91 4.46 1.03
CA ARG A 53 18.95 4.11 2.00
C ARG A 53 19.56 5.38 2.62
N GLU A 54 19.98 5.27 3.87
CA GLU A 54 20.63 6.38 4.58
C GLU A 54 22.05 6.63 4.07
N THR A 55 22.74 5.55 3.69
CA THR A 55 24.11 5.57 3.17
C THR A 55 24.13 5.56 1.64
N LYS A 56 25.25 5.99 1.05
CA LYS A 56 25.46 5.92 -0.40
C LYS A 56 25.79 4.47 -0.82
N PRO A 57 25.30 3.99 -1.97
CA PRO A 57 24.33 4.65 -2.85
C PRO A 57 22.93 4.71 -2.20
N ARG A 58 22.29 5.90 -2.29
CA ARG A 58 21.00 6.19 -1.64
C ARG A 58 19.79 5.51 -2.27
N PRO A 59 19.72 5.31 -3.61
CA PRO A 59 18.61 4.59 -4.22
C PRO A 59 18.46 3.19 -3.63
N SER A 60 17.23 2.71 -3.59
CA SER A 60 16.88 1.39 -3.07
C SER A 60 15.88 0.69 -3.98
N VAL A 61 15.21 -0.36 -3.50
CA VAL A 61 14.34 -1.24 -4.27
C VAL A 61 13.23 -0.51 -5.03
N LEU A 62 12.68 0.58 -4.49
CA LEU A 62 11.71 1.40 -5.23
C LEU A 62 12.28 1.89 -6.58
N ALA A 63 13.56 2.26 -6.63
CA ALA A 63 14.23 2.67 -7.86
C ALA A 63 14.23 1.55 -8.91
N GLU A 64 14.49 0.31 -8.49
CA GLU A 64 14.52 -0.86 -9.37
C GLU A 64 13.14 -1.16 -9.94
N LEU A 65 12.10 -1.06 -9.10
CA LEU A 65 10.72 -1.22 -9.53
C LEU A 65 10.33 -0.16 -10.57
N VAL A 66 10.66 1.11 -10.30
CA VAL A 66 10.32 2.25 -11.16
C VAL A 66 11.06 2.17 -12.50
N THR A 67 12.38 1.98 -12.47
CA THR A 67 13.21 1.92 -13.68
C THR A 67 12.92 0.66 -14.51
N GLY A 68 12.62 -0.46 -13.85
CA GLY A 68 12.20 -1.72 -14.48
C GLY A 68 10.74 -1.76 -14.93
N ARG A 69 9.98 -0.68 -14.72
CA ARG A 69 8.54 -0.57 -15.06
C ARG A 69 7.69 -1.68 -14.43
N LYS A 70 7.98 -2.04 -13.18
CA LYS A 70 7.39 -3.16 -12.44
C LYS A 70 6.23 -2.73 -11.56
N GLU A 71 5.21 -2.12 -12.17
CA GLU A 71 4.05 -1.58 -11.46
C GLU A 71 3.25 -2.65 -10.72
N VAL A 72 2.88 -3.74 -11.41
CA VAL A 72 2.17 -4.87 -10.79
C VAL A 72 2.97 -5.50 -9.64
N ALA A 73 4.30 -5.47 -9.71
CA ALA A 73 5.15 -5.98 -8.63
C ALA A 73 5.19 -5.03 -7.44
N LEU A 74 5.22 -3.71 -7.65
CA LEU A 74 5.05 -2.73 -6.58
C LEU A 74 3.70 -2.92 -5.88
N ASP A 75 2.61 -2.98 -6.63
CA ASP A 75 1.27 -3.11 -6.08
C ASP A 75 1.06 -4.45 -5.37
N LEU A 76 1.60 -5.54 -5.92
CA LEU A 76 1.59 -6.84 -5.26
C LEU A 76 2.34 -6.80 -3.94
N LEU A 77 3.57 -6.27 -3.90
CA LEU A 77 4.35 -6.16 -2.68
C LEU A 77 3.58 -5.40 -1.59
N LEU A 78 3.10 -4.20 -1.91
CA LEU A 78 2.33 -3.38 -0.97
C LEU A 78 1.07 -4.12 -0.48
N SER A 79 0.37 -4.81 -1.37
CA SER A 79 -0.86 -5.54 -1.05
C SER A 79 -0.61 -6.75 -0.16
N VAL A 80 0.48 -7.50 -0.39
CA VAL A 80 0.89 -8.61 0.51
C VAL A 80 1.22 -8.08 1.89
N HIS A 81 1.93 -6.96 2.02
CA HIS A 81 2.16 -6.34 3.33
C HIS A 81 0.87 -5.87 4.01
N ALA A 82 -0.08 -5.32 3.25
CA ALA A 82 -1.36 -4.86 3.78
C ALA A 82 -2.23 -6.01 4.31
N LEU A 83 -2.25 -7.13 3.58
CA LEU A 83 -3.05 -8.31 3.90
C LEU A 83 -2.33 -9.35 4.77
N GLN A 84 -1.05 -9.14 5.10
CA GLN A 84 -0.24 -10.03 5.94
C GLN A 84 -0.98 -10.58 7.18
N PRO A 85 -1.83 -9.81 7.91
CA PRO A 85 -2.54 -10.34 9.08
C PRO A 85 -3.52 -11.48 8.79
N ILE A 86 -4.06 -11.56 7.57
CA ILE A 86 -5.12 -12.51 7.20
C ILE A 86 -4.64 -13.61 6.25
N LEU A 87 -3.42 -13.50 5.72
CA LEU A 87 -2.86 -14.49 4.79
C LEU A 87 -2.45 -15.83 5.46
N PRO A 88 -1.87 -15.87 6.68
CA PRO A 88 -1.48 -17.13 7.32
C PRO A 88 -2.66 -18.09 7.48
N GLY A 89 -2.53 -19.30 6.92
CA GLY A 89 -3.59 -20.32 6.95
C GLY A 89 -4.77 -20.08 6.00
N SER A 90 -4.82 -18.92 5.33
CA SER A 90 -5.88 -18.58 4.38
C SER A 90 -5.30 -17.88 3.14
N PRO A 91 -4.46 -18.59 2.34
CA PRO A 91 -3.87 -18.02 1.14
C PRO A 91 -4.93 -17.63 0.10
N LEU A 92 -4.63 -16.59 -0.67
CA LEU A 92 -5.49 -16.12 -1.76
C LEU A 92 -5.03 -16.73 -3.09
N SER A 93 -5.99 -17.10 -3.93
CA SER A 93 -5.68 -17.63 -5.27
C SER A 93 -5.01 -16.56 -6.14
N VAL A 94 -4.23 -16.98 -7.15
CA VAL A 94 -3.63 -16.05 -8.12
C VAL A 94 -4.68 -15.19 -8.83
N ARG A 95 -5.88 -15.75 -9.08
CA ARG A 95 -7.00 -15.00 -9.65
C ARG A 95 -7.53 -13.94 -8.70
N THR A 96 -7.59 -14.24 -7.40
CA THR A 96 -7.96 -13.25 -6.38
C THR A 96 -6.95 -12.12 -6.31
N TRP A 97 -5.64 -12.43 -6.38
CA TRP A 97 -4.60 -11.40 -6.47
C TRP A 97 -4.74 -10.54 -7.72
N ALA A 98 -4.98 -11.15 -8.88
CA ALA A 98 -5.19 -10.41 -10.13
C ALA A 98 -6.35 -9.40 -9.98
N ARG A 99 -7.51 -9.86 -9.50
CA ARG A 99 -8.69 -9.03 -9.26
C ARG A 99 -8.43 -7.94 -8.21
N LEU A 100 -7.72 -8.23 -7.13
CA LEU A 100 -7.34 -7.27 -6.10
C LEU A 100 -6.47 -6.15 -6.68
N LEU A 101 -5.52 -6.49 -7.56
CA LEU A 101 -4.57 -5.53 -8.09
C LEU A 101 -5.16 -4.63 -9.18
N GLY A 102 -6.15 -5.10 -9.94
CA GLY A 102 -6.93 -4.26 -10.83
C GLY A 102 -7.60 -5.03 -11.97
N PRO A 103 -8.57 -4.42 -12.67
CA PRO A 103 -9.32 -5.08 -13.74
C PRO A 103 -8.45 -5.52 -14.92
N GLU A 104 -7.40 -4.76 -15.23
CA GLU A 104 -6.46 -5.05 -16.33
C GLU A 104 -5.33 -6.02 -15.93
N VAL A 105 -5.27 -6.43 -14.66
CA VAL A 105 -4.20 -7.29 -14.16
C VAL A 105 -4.54 -8.74 -14.42
N THR A 106 -3.70 -9.43 -15.20
CA THR A 106 -3.89 -10.86 -15.51
C THR A 106 -3.17 -11.76 -14.49
N GLU A 107 -3.62 -13.02 -14.36
CA GLU A 107 -2.90 -14.03 -13.57
C GLU A 107 -1.43 -14.21 -14.03
N ARG A 108 -1.15 -14.03 -15.33
CA ARG A 108 0.21 -14.08 -15.88
C ARG A 108 1.06 -12.93 -15.36
N SER A 109 0.50 -11.71 -15.34
CA SER A 109 1.17 -10.53 -14.80
C SER A 109 1.50 -10.70 -13.31
N VAL A 110 0.56 -11.27 -12.54
CA VAL A 110 0.76 -11.58 -11.12
C VAL A 110 1.90 -12.58 -10.92
N ARG A 111 1.93 -13.68 -11.68
CA ARG A 111 3.03 -14.67 -11.60
C ARG A 111 4.38 -14.06 -11.98
N GLY A 112 4.42 -13.19 -12.99
CA GLY A 112 5.62 -12.45 -13.36
C GLY A 112 6.08 -11.50 -12.26
N ALA A 113 5.15 -10.83 -11.59
CA ALA A 113 5.42 -9.98 -10.44
C ALA A 113 5.96 -10.79 -9.24
N MET A 114 5.37 -11.95 -8.94
CA MET A 114 5.86 -12.87 -7.91
C MET A 114 7.31 -13.29 -8.15
N GLY A 115 7.62 -13.75 -9.37
CA GLY A 115 8.99 -14.12 -9.74
C GLY A 115 9.96 -12.97 -9.57
N PHE A 116 9.61 -11.77 -10.06
CA PHE A 116 10.44 -10.58 -9.90
C PHE A 116 10.71 -10.22 -8.43
N LEU A 117 9.68 -10.25 -7.58
CA LEU A 117 9.83 -9.92 -6.16
C LEU A 117 10.67 -10.97 -5.41
N GLN A 118 10.53 -12.24 -5.79
CA GLN A 118 11.33 -13.33 -5.24
C GLN A 118 12.80 -13.23 -5.64
N ASP A 119 13.08 -12.94 -6.92
CA ASP A 119 14.44 -12.74 -7.44
C ASP A 119 15.15 -11.54 -6.79
N ARG A 120 14.40 -10.61 -6.20
CA ARG A 120 14.91 -9.45 -5.45
C ARG A 120 14.91 -9.64 -3.94
N GLY A 121 14.60 -10.85 -3.46
CA GLY A 121 14.63 -11.17 -2.03
C GLY A 121 13.62 -10.36 -1.20
N LEU A 122 12.49 -9.97 -1.79
CA LEU A 122 11.45 -9.17 -1.13
C LEU A 122 10.37 -10.06 -0.50
N LEU A 123 10.20 -11.27 -1.03
CA LEU A 123 9.35 -12.31 -0.48
C LEU A 123 9.80 -13.67 -1.01
N ASP A 124 9.37 -14.74 -0.36
CA ASP A 124 9.36 -16.08 -0.95
C ASP A 124 7.92 -16.49 -1.26
N VAL A 125 7.75 -17.21 -2.37
CA VAL A 125 6.46 -17.78 -2.76
C VAL A 125 6.51 -19.28 -2.58
N GLN A 126 5.66 -19.78 -1.70
CA GLN A 126 5.48 -21.19 -1.40
C GLN A 126 4.04 -21.62 -1.71
N GLY A 127 3.69 -22.86 -1.37
CA GLY A 127 2.32 -23.38 -1.51
C GLY A 127 2.07 -24.10 -2.83
N ARG A 128 0.79 -24.44 -3.05
CA ARG A 128 0.35 -25.25 -4.20
C ARG A 128 0.11 -24.40 -5.45
N LYS A 129 0.12 -25.05 -6.62
CA LYS A 129 -0.12 -24.40 -7.91
C LYS A 129 -1.43 -23.60 -7.90
N GLY A 130 -1.32 -22.28 -8.07
CA GLY A 130 -2.47 -21.36 -8.12
C GLY A 130 -2.93 -20.81 -6.78
N MET A 131 -2.34 -21.27 -5.67
CA MET A 131 -2.62 -20.80 -4.31
C MET A 131 -1.30 -20.45 -3.61
N PRO A 132 -0.72 -19.27 -3.93
CA PRO A 132 0.55 -18.83 -3.38
C PRO A 132 0.44 -18.51 -1.88
N GLU A 133 1.42 -18.97 -1.12
CA GLU A 133 1.67 -18.55 0.26
C GLU A 133 2.92 -17.65 0.26
N PHE A 134 2.80 -16.48 0.87
CA PHE A 134 3.88 -15.50 0.89
C PHE A 134 4.60 -15.48 2.22
N VAL A 135 5.93 -15.59 2.18
CA VAL A 135 6.79 -15.32 3.32
C VAL A 135 7.49 -13.99 3.05
N LEU A 136 7.13 -12.94 3.81
CA LEU A 136 7.67 -11.60 3.60
C LEU A 136 9.13 -11.49 4.07
N LYS A 137 9.92 -10.78 3.27
CA LYS A 137 11.29 -10.37 3.59
C LYS A 137 11.36 -8.85 3.72
N ARG A 138 12.48 -8.33 4.21
CA ARG A 138 12.68 -6.89 4.32
C ARG A 138 12.64 -6.24 2.93
N GLU A 139 11.93 -5.12 2.88
CA GLU A 139 11.59 -4.42 1.65
C GLU A 139 12.79 -3.77 0.96
N ASN A 140 13.94 -3.72 1.63
CA ASN A 140 15.20 -3.21 1.08
C ASN A 140 15.97 -4.22 0.21
N GLY A 141 15.46 -5.45 0.08
CA GLY A 141 16.00 -6.50 -0.78
C GLY A 141 17.23 -7.23 -0.23
N ASP A 142 17.50 -7.12 1.08
CA ASP A 142 18.62 -7.84 1.71
C ASP A 142 18.32 -9.32 2.01
N GLY A 143 17.09 -9.77 1.75
CA GLY A 143 16.68 -11.17 1.88
C GLY A 143 16.33 -11.60 3.31
N GLU A 144 16.51 -10.74 4.30
CA GLU A 144 16.25 -11.06 5.70
C GLU A 144 14.76 -11.15 5.99
N PRO A 145 14.33 -11.97 6.96
CA PRO A 145 12.91 -12.10 7.32
C PRO A 145 12.29 -10.76 7.74
N TRP A 146 11.05 -10.55 7.33
CA TRP A 146 10.29 -9.38 7.77
C TRP A 146 9.75 -9.57 9.18
N ASN A 147 10.09 -8.67 10.10
CA ASN A 147 9.51 -8.62 11.45
C ASN A 147 8.50 -7.45 11.56
N PRO A 148 7.22 -7.71 11.90
CA PRO A 148 6.23 -6.67 12.17
C PRO A 148 6.50 -5.87 13.46
N GLU A 149 7.30 -6.36 14.40
CA GLU A 149 7.52 -5.77 15.72
C GLU A 149 8.76 -4.85 15.71
N PRO A 150 8.59 -3.52 15.58
CA PRO A 150 9.73 -2.61 15.39
C PRO A 150 10.59 -2.48 16.64
N GLU A 151 9.98 -2.68 17.82
CA GLU A 151 10.63 -2.61 19.13
C GLU A 151 11.61 -3.78 19.30
N GLU A 152 11.37 -4.90 18.62
CA GLU A 152 12.17 -6.12 18.66
C GLU A 152 13.18 -6.23 17.51
N ASP A 153 13.15 -5.31 16.55
CA ASP A 153 14.11 -5.25 15.45
C ASP A 153 15.15 -4.12 15.68
N PRO A 154 16.38 -4.44 16.12
CA PRO A 154 17.45 -3.46 16.31
C PRO A 154 17.76 -2.67 15.03
N ALA A 155 17.56 -3.27 13.85
CA ALA A 155 17.74 -2.62 12.57
C ALA A 155 16.58 -1.68 12.21
N ALA A 156 15.39 -1.86 12.80
CA ALA A 156 14.26 -0.94 12.67
C ALA A 156 14.37 0.29 13.58
N ARG A 157 15.12 0.21 14.70
CA ARG A 157 15.30 1.32 15.66
C ARG A 157 15.89 2.59 15.03
N GLY A 158 16.70 2.46 13.97
CA GLY A 158 17.23 3.58 13.18
C GLY A 158 16.50 3.81 11.84
N ARG A 159 16.20 2.73 11.10
CA ARG A 159 15.64 2.81 9.73
C ARG A 159 14.16 3.19 9.70
N GLY A 160 13.40 2.77 10.71
CA GLY A 160 11.98 3.07 10.89
C GLY A 160 11.05 2.61 9.75
N PHE A 161 9.76 2.83 9.97
CA PHE A 161 8.69 2.58 9.00
C PHE A 161 8.01 3.88 8.62
N PHE A 162 7.42 3.91 7.42
CA PHE A 162 6.38 4.87 7.07
C PHE A 162 5.04 4.17 6.88
N THR A 163 3.98 4.94 7.07
CA THR A 163 2.59 4.51 7.03
C THR A 163 2.02 4.80 5.65
N LEU A 164 1.48 3.77 5.00
CA LEU A 164 0.62 3.90 3.83
C LEU A 164 -0.81 3.51 4.23
N PRO A 165 -1.75 4.48 4.30
CA PRO A 165 -3.16 4.23 4.57
C PRO A 165 -3.81 3.23 3.62
N PHE A 166 -4.82 2.49 4.10
CA PHE A 166 -5.60 1.56 3.27
C PHE A 166 -6.38 2.27 2.14
N ASP A 167 -6.57 3.58 2.24
CA ASP A 167 -7.06 4.44 1.19
C ASP A 167 -6.27 4.33 -0.12
N TYR A 168 -5.01 3.86 -0.08
CA TYR A 168 -4.28 3.51 -1.31
C TYR A 168 -5.08 2.56 -2.21
N TRP A 169 -5.71 1.55 -1.63
CA TRP A 169 -6.52 0.57 -2.35
C TRP A 169 -7.99 0.97 -2.42
N THR A 170 -8.55 1.49 -1.34
CA THR A 170 -10.01 1.71 -1.22
C THR A 170 -10.46 3.06 -1.79
N ALA A 171 -9.61 4.09 -1.74
CA ALA A 171 -9.90 5.40 -2.34
C ALA A 171 -9.28 5.55 -3.75
N GLY A 172 -8.68 4.48 -4.27
CA GLY A 172 -8.32 4.35 -5.68
C GLY A 172 -6.96 4.90 -6.11
N ALA A 173 -6.04 5.26 -5.21
CA ALA A 173 -4.70 5.70 -5.65
C ALA A 173 -3.90 4.62 -6.36
N ILE A 174 -4.16 3.34 -6.05
CA ILE A 174 -3.63 2.18 -6.78
C ILE A 174 -4.02 2.19 -8.28
N ASP A 175 -5.18 2.76 -8.64
CA ASP A 175 -5.64 2.83 -10.03
C ASP A 175 -5.42 4.22 -10.65
N ALA A 176 -5.56 5.28 -9.85
CA ALA A 176 -5.52 6.67 -10.29
C ALA A 176 -4.10 7.18 -10.55
N LEU A 177 -3.08 6.54 -9.97
CA LEU A 177 -1.68 6.90 -10.14
C LEU A 177 -0.98 5.84 -10.98
N SER A 178 -0.19 6.29 -11.96
CA SER A 178 0.77 5.39 -12.62
C SER A 178 2.01 5.21 -11.74
N LEU A 179 2.92 4.31 -12.13
CA LEU A 179 4.15 4.04 -11.38
C LEU A 179 4.95 5.30 -10.96
N PRO A 180 5.17 6.33 -11.80
CA PRO A 180 5.72 7.62 -11.37
C PRO A 180 4.96 8.30 -10.22
N GLY A 181 3.62 8.35 -10.30
CA GLY A 181 2.76 8.92 -9.26
C GLY A 181 2.87 8.13 -7.95
N LYS A 182 2.80 6.81 -8.04
CA LYS A 182 2.99 5.88 -6.89
C LYS A 182 4.37 6.07 -6.25
N ALA A 183 5.43 6.19 -7.06
CA ALA A 183 6.78 6.42 -6.56
C ALA A 183 6.89 7.73 -5.77
N MET A 184 6.36 8.82 -6.31
CA MET A 184 6.40 10.11 -5.61
C MET A 184 5.50 10.16 -4.38
N LEU A 185 4.36 9.45 -4.39
CA LEU A 185 3.52 9.26 -3.21
C LEU A 185 4.34 8.64 -2.06
N LEU A 186 5.00 7.52 -2.34
CA LEU A 186 5.81 6.77 -1.36
C LEU A 186 7.02 7.57 -0.87
N VAL A 187 7.67 8.34 -1.75
CA VAL A 187 8.76 9.26 -1.37
C VAL A 187 8.29 10.30 -0.36
N ILE A 188 7.18 10.97 -0.64
CA ILE A 188 6.68 12.03 0.24
C ILE A 188 6.17 11.44 1.55
N LEU A 189 5.48 10.28 1.53
CA LEU A 189 5.06 9.55 2.72
C LEU A 189 6.25 9.23 3.64
N ARG A 190 7.34 8.72 3.05
CA ARG A 190 8.59 8.38 3.76
C ARG A 190 9.21 9.60 4.43
N ASP A 191 9.31 10.72 3.73
CA ASP A 191 10.02 11.90 4.23
C ASP A 191 9.21 12.68 5.28
N THR A 192 7.88 12.64 5.17
CA THR A 192 6.96 13.39 6.04
C THR A 192 6.34 12.55 7.16
N GLN A 193 6.85 11.33 7.42
CA GLN A 193 6.28 10.39 8.39
C GLN A 193 6.33 10.89 9.85
N ASP A 194 7.35 11.66 10.20
CA ASP A 194 7.57 12.11 11.56
C ASP A 194 6.80 13.42 11.82
N PRO A 195 5.75 13.41 12.68
CA PRO A 195 4.98 14.61 12.97
C PRO A 195 5.78 15.67 13.76
N LYS A 196 6.89 15.27 14.40
CA LYS A 196 7.83 16.20 15.06
C LYS A 196 9.00 16.60 14.14
N GLY A 197 9.07 16.00 12.96
CA GLY A 197 10.13 16.21 11.97
C GLY A 197 9.70 17.14 10.84
N LYS A 198 10.12 16.81 9.63
CA LYS A 198 9.78 17.58 8.42
C LYS A 198 8.32 17.33 8.03
N LEU A 199 7.49 18.36 8.08
CA LEU A 199 6.09 18.29 7.65
C LEU A 199 5.90 18.49 6.14
N THR A 200 6.93 19.00 5.45
CA THR A 200 6.92 19.19 4.00
C THR A 200 8.15 18.54 3.39
N PHE A 201 7.95 17.90 2.24
CA PHE A 201 8.99 17.40 1.38
C PHE A 201 9.56 18.52 0.50
N VAL A 202 10.88 18.62 0.44
CA VAL A 202 11.60 19.60 -0.39
C VAL A 202 12.72 18.89 -1.13
N MET A 203 12.65 18.91 -2.46
CA MET A 203 13.67 18.39 -3.35
C MET A 203 13.56 19.07 -4.71
N ALA A 204 14.72 19.46 -5.26
CA ALA A 204 14.88 19.87 -6.66
C ALA A 204 14.87 18.62 -7.56
N ASN A 205 14.14 18.65 -8.68
CA ASN A 205 13.83 17.46 -9.46
C ASN A 205 15.08 16.79 -10.05
N GLU A 206 16.11 17.58 -10.35
CA GLU A 206 17.42 17.16 -10.86
C GLU A 206 18.13 16.19 -9.90
N ARG A 207 17.79 16.23 -8.60
CA ARG A 207 18.35 15.34 -7.57
C ARG A 207 17.65 13.98 -7.50
N ALA A 208 16.53 13.79 -8.20
CA ALA A 208 15.74 12.56 -8.13
C ALA A 208 16.59 11.32 -8.46
N GLN A 209 17.49 11.42 -9.45
CA GLN A 209 18.35 10.31 -9.84
C GLN A 209 19.36 9.96 -8.74
N GLU A 210 20.04 10.97 -8.15
CA GLU A 210 21.01 10.74 -7.06
C GLU A 210 20.33 10.16 -5.82
N PHE A 211 19.12 10.65 -5.51
CA PHE A 211 18.46 10.36 -4.23
C PHE A 211 17.62 9.09 -4.26
N TYR A 212 16.89 8.87 -5.36
CA TYR A 212 15.88 7.83 -5.48
C TYR A 212 16.06 6.95 -6.72
N GLY A 213 17.08 7.20 -7.54
CA GLY A 213 17.49 6.31 -8.63
C GLY A 213 16.61 6.33 -9.88
N PHE A 214 15.59 7.19 -9.92
CA PHE A 214 14.78 7.44 -11.11
C PHE A 214 14.98 8.85 -11.64
N SER A 215 14.74 9.02 -12.95
CA SER A 215 15.02 10.26 -13.66
C SER A 215 14.19 11.44 -13.16
N GLU A 216 14.70 12.65 -13.38
CA GLU A 216 13.99 13.91 -13.16
C GLU A 216 12.59 13.90 -13.80
N ARG A 217 12.49 13.50 -15.06
CA ARG A 217 11.22 13.39 -15.79
C ARG A 217 10.23 12.44 -15.10
N THR A 218 10.71 11.39 -14.43
CA THR A 218 9.86 10.49 -13.65
C THR A 218 9.30 11.21 -12.42
N ALA A 219 10.13 11.96 -11.70
CA ALA A 219 9.69 12.75 -10.56
C ALA A 219 8.67 13.83 -10.98
N GLU A 220 8.93 14.57 -12.07
CA GLU A 220 8.02 15.59 -12.61
C GLU A 220 6.64 15.02 -12.95
N ARG A 221 6.61 13.89 -13.66
CA ARG A 221 5.37 13.18 -13.97
C ARG A 221 4.64 12.76 -12.70
N GLY A 222 5.37 12.24 -11.71
CA GLY A 222 4.80 11.85 -10.43
C GLY A 222 4.14 13.03 -9.70
N TYR A 223 4.81 14.18 -9.61
CA TYR A 223 4.19 15.38 -9.03
C TYR A 223 2.97 15.86 -9.82
N LEU A 224 3.05 15.83 -11.16
CA LEU A 224 1.93 16.22 -12.00
C LEU A 224 0.71 15.33 -11.75
N GLU A 225 0.89 14.02 -11.64
CA GLU A 225 -0.19 13.07 -11.33
C GLU A 225 -0.78 13.30 -9.93
N LEU A 226 0.07 13.49 -8.92
CA LEU A 226 -0.40 13.79 -7.56
C LEU A 226 -1.15 15.13 -7.50
N ARG A 227 -0.74 16.12 -8.30
CA ARG A 227 -1.45 17.42 -8.40
C ARG A 227 -2.81 17.23 -9.08
N ARG A 228 -2.86 16.50 -10.20
CA ARG A 228 -4.10 16.26 -10.96
C ARG A 228 -5.13 15.46 -10.16
N THR A 229 -4.69 14.55 -9.31
CA THR A 229 -5.56 13.77 -8.41
C THR A 229 -5.89 14.50 -7.10
N GLY A 230 -5.42 15.73 -6.90
CA GLY A 230 -5.67 16.52 -5.69
C GLY A 230 -4.93 16.01 -4.44
N LEU A 231 -4.01 15.05 -4.60
CA LEU A 231 -3.25 14.44 -3.51
C LEU A 231 -2.04 15.29 -3.08
N LEU A 232 -1.63 16.29 -3.86
CA LEU A 232 -0.48 17.15 -3.57
C LEU A 232 -0.89 18.58 -3.21
N ARG A 233 -0.38 19.06 -2.08
CA ARG A 233 -0.37 20.48 -1.70
C ARG A 233 1.03 21.04 -1.91
N GLU A 234 1.13 22.21 -2.52
CA GLU A 234 2.41 22.86 -2.82
C GLU A 234 2.43 24.30 -2.30
N LYS A 235 3.61 24.74 -1.84
CA LYS A 235 3.88 26.13 -1.48
C LYS A 235 5.29 26.51 -1.92
N VAL A 236 5.40 27.60 -2.67
CA VAL A 236 6.70 28.15 -3.06
C VAL A 236 7.23 29.04 -1.95
N LYS A 237 8.49 28.83 -1.57
CA LYS A 237 9.26 29.71 -0.69
C LYS A 237 10.41 30.30 -1.49
N LEU A 238 10.53 31.63 -1.52
CA LEU A 238 11.70 32.29 -2.08
C LEU A 238 12.83 32.26 -1.04
N VAL A 239 13.97 31.69 -1.40
CA VAL A 239 15.14 31.56 -0.53
C VAL A 239 16.28 32.40 -1.13
N PRO A 240 17.00 33.22 -0.33
CA PRO A 240 18.15 33.96 -0.83
C PRO A 240 19.18 33.04 -1.49
N ASP A 241 19.65 33.45 -2.67
CA ASP A 241 20.69 32.74 -3.42
C ASP A 241 21.54 33.77 -4.16
N ALA A 242 22.76 33.98 -3.66
CA ALA A 242 23.71 34.94 -4.21
C ALA A 242 24.16 34.59 -5.64
N ARG A 243 24.00 33.34 -6.08
CA ARG A 243 24.37 32.88 -7.42
C ARG A 243 23.22 32.96 -8.41
N HIS A 244 21.98 33.17 -7.94
CA HIS A 244 20.82 33.31 -8.80
C HIS A 244 20.72 34.76 -9.33
N PRO A 245 20.39 35.00 -10.62
CA PRO A 245 20.31 36.35 -11.19
C PRO A 245 19.39 37.32 -10.44
N LEU A 246 18.34 36.79 -9.79
CA LEU A 246 17.38 37.56 -9.00
C LEU A 246 17.76 37.68 -7.51
N GLY A 247 18.93 37.18 -7.10
CA GLY A 247 19.38 37.12 -5.69
C GLY A 247 18.58 36.14 -4.82
N ARG A 248 17.66 35.37 -5.41
CA ARG A 248 16.76 34.43 -4.74
C ARG A 248 16.39 33.29 -5.69
N ARG A 249 16.21 32.08 -5.17
CA ARG A 249 15.69 30.91 -5.88
C ARG A 249 14.35 30.46 -5.31
N GLU A 250 13.58 29.74 -6.11
CA GLU A 250 12.37 29.07 -5.64
C GLU A 250 12.69 27.76 -4.94
N GLU A 251 12.01 27.52 -3.82
CA GLU A 251 12.01 26.25 -3.11
C GLU A 251 10.58 25.75 -2.97
N TRP A 252 10.29 24.61 -3.58
CA TRP A 252 8.97 24.02 -3.61
C TRP A 252 8.78 23.10 -2.40
N HIS A 253 7.95 23.55 -1.46
CA HIS A 253 7.48 22.74 -0.33
C HIS A 253 6.26 21.95 -0.74
N ARG A 254 6.30 20.65 -0.50
CA ARG A 254 5.23 19.72 -0.91
C ARG A 254 4.73 18.92 0.27
N ALA A 255 3.43 18.72 0.39
CA ALA A 255 2.81 17.87 1.40
C ALA A 255 1.65 17.11 0.78
N LEU A 256 1.37 15.92 1.30
CA LEU A 256 0.22 15.14 0.82
C LEU A 256 -1.07 15.65 1.47
N ALA A 257 -2.14 15.71 0.68
CA ALA A 257 -3.49 15.98 1.15
C ALA A 257 -4.11 14.74 1.82
N TYR A 258 -5.28 14.89 2.43
CA TYR A 258 -6.11 13.74 2.83
C TYR A 258 -6.37 12.84 1.61
N PRO A 259 -6.34 11.50 1.74
CA PRO A 259 -6.15 10.72 2.98
C PRO A 259 -4.70 10.47 3.38
N TYR A 260 -3.69 10.96 2.64
CA TYR A 260 -2.28 10.67 2.89
C TYR A 260 -1.54 11.69 3.76
N SER A 261 -2.25 12.72 4.25
CA SER A 261 -1.69 13.78 5.10
C SER A 261 -1.00 13.23 6.36
N THR A 262 -0.03 13.98 6.89
CA THR A 262 0.69 13.60 8.11
C THR A 262 -0.25 13.44 9.31
N ASP A 263 -1.21 14.36 9.48
CA ASP A 263 -2.16 14.34 10.59
C ASP A 263 -3.07 13.09 10.53
N HIS A 264 -3.58 12.75 9.34
CA HIS A 264 -4.40 11.54 9.17
C HIS A 264 -3.61 10.27 9.49
N ARG A 265 -2.36 10.17 9.01
CA ARG A 265 -1.49 9.02 9.33
C ARG A 265 -1.12 8.95 10.80
N GLU A 266 -1.01 10.09 11.49
CA GLU A 266 -0.82 10.13 12.94
C GLU A 266 -2.08 9.64 13.67
N ALA A 267 -3.27 10.06 13.23
CA ALA A 267 -4.55 9.58 13.78
C ALA A 267 -4.69 8.06 13.63
N LEU A 268 -4.41 7.51 12.44
CA LEU A 268 -4.43 6.05 12.21
C LEU A 268 -3.47 5.30 13.16
N ARG A 269 -2.24 5.81 13.33
CA ARG A 269 -1.26 5.20 14.25
C ARG A 269 -1.73 5.25 15.70
N LYS A 270 -2.30 6.37 16.15
CA LYS A 270 -2.85 6.52 17.50
C LYS A 270 -4.01 5.56 17.74
N ALA A 271 -4.92 5.44 16.78
CA ALA A 271 -6.04 4.51 16.84
C ALA A 271 -5.57 3.05 16.92
N ALA A 272 -4.62 2.65 16.08
CA ALA A 272 -4.07 1.28 16.13
C ALA A 272 -3.31 0.98 17.44
N ARG A 273 -2.57 1.96 17.99
CA ARG A 273 -1.91 1.81 19.29
C ARG A 273 -2.94 1.65 20.42
N ALA A 274 -3.99 2.47 20.43
CA ALA A 274 -5.06 2.36 21.40
C ALA A 274 -5.79 1.01 21.31
N ALA A 275 -6.07 0.52 20.10
CA ALA A 275 -6.68 -0.80 19.90
C ALA A 275 -5.78 -1.95 20.41
N ARG A 276 -4.47 -1.88 20.15
CA ARG A 276 -3.49 -2.84 20.70
C ARG A 276 -3.46 -2.82 22.23
N ASP A 277 -3.34 -1.62 22.81
CA ASP A 277 -3.25 -1.43 24.26
C ASP A 277 -4.56 -1.83 24.98
N ALA A 278 -5.71 -1.82 24.29
CA ALA A 278 -6.98 -2.32 24.81
C ALA A 278 -7.09 -3.87 24.81
N ILE A 279 -6.41 -4.55 23.88
CA ILE A 279 -6.40 -6.02 23.78
C ILE A 279 -5.40 -6.64 24.76
N VAL A 280 -4.29 -5.96 25.03
CA VAL A 280 -3.26 -6.38 25.99
C VAL A 280 -3.43 -5.55 27.28
N PRO A 281 -4.26 -5.98 28.27
CA PRO A 281 -4.32 -5.27 29.54
C PRO A 281 -2.93 -5.29 30.18
N ALA A 282 -2.52 -4.16 30.73
CA ALA A 282 -1.26 -4.00 31.44
C ALA A 282 -1.06 -5.18 32.42
N GLY A 283 -0.09 -6.04 32.10
CA GLY A 283 0.37 -7.08 33.03
C GLY A 283 0.76 -6.44 34.36
N PRO A 284 0.57 -7.13 35.50
CA PRO A 284 0.67 -6.53 36.81
C PRO A 284 2.02 -5.84 36.97
N ALA A 285 1.98 -4.58 37.43
CA ALA A 285 3.16 -3.84 37.82
C ALA A 285 4.00 -4.71 38.76
N SER A 286 5.21 -5.05 38.34
CA SER A 286 6.15 -5.80 39.16
C SER A 286 6.48 -4.98 40.41
N SER A 287 5.83 -5.32 41.51
CA SER A 287 6.20 -4.89 42.86
C SER A 287 7.25 -5.87 43.41
N ALA A 288 8.50 -5.43 43.49
CA ALA A 288 9.51 -5.77 44.50
C ALA A 288 10.81 -5.02 44.21
#